data_AF-A0A921FWE3-F1
#
_entry.id   AF-A0A921FWE3-F1
#
_cell.length_a   1.000
_cell.length_b   1.000
_cell.length_c   1.000
_cell.angle_alpha   90.00
_cell.angle_beta   90.00
_cell.angle_gamma   90.00
#
_symmetry.space_group_name_H-M   'P 1'
#
loop_
_entity.id
_entity.type
_entity.pdbx_description
1 polymer ?
#
loop_
_entity_poly.entity_id
_entity_poly.type
_entity_poly.pdbx_seq_one_letter_code
_entity_poly.pdbx_strand_id
1 'polypeptide(L)'
;MKFRDIGVLAAVIMIVAMLVIPLPPWLLSFLIIINITLGLLVLLTAMNMQEALQFSIFPTLLLLLTLFRLGLNVSTTRAILSNGDAGGVVETFGTFVTGGNIVVGLVIFVILVIIQFIVITKGAERVSEVAARFTLDAMPGKQMS
;
A
#
# COMPACT_ATOMS: atom_id res chain seq x y z
N MET A 1 20.15 1.01 -21.25
CA MET A 1 19.02 1.04 -20.30
C MET A 1 19.19 2.26 -19.42
N LYS A 2 18.15 3.10 -19.24
CA LYS A 2 18.30 4.31 -18.40
C LYS A 2 18.53 3.86 -16.95
N PHE A 3 19.38 4.57 -16.19
CA PHE A 3 19.64 4.27 -14.77
C PHE A 3 18.35 4.13 -13.94
N ARG A 4 17.29 4.85 -14.34
CA ARG A 4 15.95 4.76 -13.75
C ARG A 4 15.32 3.36 -13.92
N ASP A 5 15.53 2.72 -15.05
CA ASP A 5 14.98 1.38 -15.34
C ASP A 5 15.70 0.31 -14.50
N ILE A 6 17.01 0.49 -14.27
CA ILE A 6 17.82 -0.41 -13.45
C ILE A 6 17.38 -0.34 -11.98
N GLY A 7 17.13 0.85 -11.44
CA GLY A 7 16.67 1.04 -10.06
C GLY A 7 15.29 0.41 -9.82
N VAL A 8 14.36 0.57 -10.77
CA VAL A 8 13.02 -0.04 -10.69
C VAL A 8 13.12 -1.56 -10.78
N LEU A 9 13.91 -2.11 -11.71
CA LEU A 9 14.08 -3.54 -11.87
C LEU A 9 14.70 -4.18 -10.61
N ALA A 10 15.73 -3.54 -10.04
CA ALA A 10 16.37 -3.99 -8.80
C ALA A 10 15.41 -3.97 -7.61
N ALA A 11 14.55 -2.95 -7.50
CA ALA A 11 13.53 -2.89 -6.46
C ALA A 11 12.52 -4.05 -6.57
N VAL A 12 12.05 -4.34 -7.78
CA VAL A 12 11.14 -5.48 -8.01
C VAL A 12 11.80 -6.81 -7.66
N ILE A 13 13.06 -7.03 -8.09
CA ILE A 13 13.81 -8.25 -7.77
C ILE A 13 13.99 -8.38 -6.25
N MET A 14 14.33 -7.29 -5.56
CA MET A 14 14.47 -7.27 -4.10
C MET A 14 13.15 -7.67 -3.43
N ILE A 15 12.01 -7.11 -3.85
CA ILE A 15 10.69 -7.45 -3.30
C ILE A 15 10.37 -8.94 -3.48
N VAL A 16 10.64 -9.50 -4.67
CA VAL A 16 10.44 -10.93 -4.93
C VAL A 16 11.38 -11.78 -4.07
N ALA A 17 12.63 -11.36 -3.92
CA ALA A 17 13.61 -12.06 -3.07
C ALA A 17 13.16 -12.07 -1.59
N MET A 18 12.56 -10.99 -1.09
CA MET A 18 12.01 -10.92 0.27
C MET A 18 10.90 -11.96 0.53
N LEU A 19 10.14 -12.36 -0.50
CA LEU A 19 9.13 -13.42 -0.36
C LEU A 19 9.74 -14.81 -0.12
N VAL A 20 10.97 -15.02 -0.59
CA VAL A 20 11.64 -16.33 -0.52
C VAL A 20 12.60 -16.37 0.67
N ILE A 21 13.36 -15.30 0.89
CA ILE A 21 14.45 -15.24 1.88
C ILE A 21 13.92 -14.68 3.20
N PRO A 22 14.11 -15.38 4.34
CA PRO A 22 13.73 -14.85 5.65
C PRO A 22 14.59 -13.62 6.00
N LEU A 23 13.93 -12.54 6.40
CA LEU A 23 14.59 -11.31 6.80
C LEU A 23 14.79 -11.25 8.31
N PRO A 24 15.90 -10.66 8.79
CA PRO A 24 16.10 -10.49 10.21
C PRO A 24 15.12 -9.45 10.79
N PRO A 25 14.70 -9.59 12.07
CA PRO A 25 13.70 -8.72 12.70
C PRO A 25 14.03 -7.22 12.70
N TRP A 26 15.31 -6.86 12.82
CA TRP A 26 15.76 -5.46 12.77
C TRP A 26 15.55 -4.82 11.40
N LEU A 27 15.78 -5.59 10.32
CA LEU A 27 15.61 -5.12 8.95
C LEU A 27 14.12 -4.98 8.61
N LEU A 28 13.27 -5.90 9.10
CA LEU A 28 11.82 -5.78 8.98
C LEU A 28 11.32 -4.49 9.65
N SER A 29 11.76 -4.21 10.88
CA SER A 29 11.40 -2.98 11.58
C SER A 29 11.78 -1.73 10.79
N PHE A 30 13.01 -1.69 10.26
CA PHE A 30 13.49 -0.58 9.44
C PHE A 30 12.66 -0.39 8.16
N LEU A 31 12.37 -1.47 7.44
CA LEU A 31 11.60 -1.41 6.20
C LEU A 31 10.13 -1.05 6.41
N ILE A 32 9.52 -1.47 7.53
CA ILE A 32 8.17 -1.07 7.93
C ILE A 32 8.12 0.44 8.20
N ILE A 33 9.12 1.00 8.89
CA ILE A 33 9.21 2.45 9.12
C ILE A 33 9.28 3.18 7.77
N ILE A 34 10.15 2.74 6.87
CA ILE A 34 10.23 3.29 5.50
C ILE A 34 8.88 3.20 4.78
N ASN A 35 8.17 2.08 4.91
CA ASN A 35 6.86 1.90 4.28
C ASN A 35 5.83 2.94 4.74
N ILE A 36 5.78 3.18 6.05
CA ILE A 36 4.89 4.18 6.65
C ILE A 36 5.29 5.58 6.20
N THR A 37 6.59 5.92 6.25
CA THR A 37 7.10 7.21 5.79
C THR A 37 6.80 7.48 4.33
N LEU A 38 7.04 6.51 3.43
CA LEU A 38 6.71 6.63 2.00
C LEU A 38 5.20 6.78 1.80
N GLY A 39 4.38 6.05 2.56
CA GLY A 39 2.92 6.19 2.52
C GLY A 39 2.46 7.60 2.91
N LEU A 40 3.01 8.15 3.99
CA LEU A 40 2.71 9.52 4.43
C LEU A 40 3.20 10.56 3.42
N LEU A 41 4.38 10.38 2.83
CA LEU A 41 4.90 11.28 1.78
C LEU A 41 3.99 11.31 0.56
N VAL A 42 3.53 10.14 0.11
CA VAL A 42 2.57 10.06 -1.01
C VAL A 42 1.25 10.72 -0.65
N LEU A 43 0.72 10.49 0.56
CA LEU A 43 -0.52 11.11 1.02
C LEU A 43 -0.39 12.63 1.06
N LEU A 44 0.66 13.15 1.70
CA LEU A 44 0.91 14.59 1.82
C LEU A 44 1.12 15.22 0.45
N THR A 45 1.86 14.56 -0.44
CA THR A 45 2.07 15.03 -1.80
C THR A 45 0.72 15.07 -2.53
N ALA A 46 -0.05 13.98 -2.52
CA ALA A 46 -1.36 13.92 -3.16
C ALA A 46 -2.34 14.99 -2.64
N MET A 47 -2.34 15.29 -1.34
CA MET A 47 -3.19 16.33 -0.75
C MET A 47 -2.78 17.76 -1.14
N ASN A 48 -1.52 18.00 -1.48
CA ASN A 48 -1.01 19.33 -1.84
C ASN A 48 -1.04 19.60 -3.35
N MET A 49 -1.41 18.63 -4.18
CA MET A 49 -1.43 18.81 -5.63
C MET A 49 -2.69 19.52 -6.11
N GLN A 50 -2.49 20.57 -6.92
CA GLN A 50 -3.57 21.37 -7.48
C GLN A 50 -4.08 20.81 -8.83
N GLU A 51 -3.26 20.05 -9.57
CA GLU A 51 -3.61 19.47 -10.87
C GLU A 51 -3.13 18.01 -11.00
N ALA A 52 -4.01 17.13 -11.50
CA ALA A 52 -3.73 15.69 -11.65
C ALA A 52 -2.60 15.37 -12.66
N LEU A 53 -2.38 16.23 -13.66
CA LEU A 53 -1.35 16.07 -14.70
C LEU A 53 0.08 16.15 -14.16
N GLN A 54 0.27 16.84 -13.02
CA GLN A 54 1.58 16.96 -12.37
C GLN A 54 2.04 15.63 -11.72
N PHE A 55 1.14 14.64 -11.58
CA PHE A 55 1.45 13.32 -11.01
C PHE A 55 1.34 12.19 -12.04
N SER A 56 1.83 12.40 -13.25
CA SER A 56 1.92 11.34 -14.27
C SER A 56 2.72 10.10 -13.82
N ILE A 57 3.60 10.23 -12.82
CA ILE A 57 4.35 9.12 -12.19
C ILE A 57 3.50 8.32 -11.18
N PHE A 58 2.35 8.84 -10.74
CA PHE A 58 1.52 8.26 -9.69
C PHE A 58 1.19 6.79 -9.88
N PRO A 59 0.72 6.33 -11.07
CA PRO A 59 0.30 4.95 -11.23
C PRO A 59 1.48 3.98 -11.08
N THR A 60 2.65 4.35 -11.60
CA THR A 60 3.87 3.53 -11.51
C THR A 60 4.40 3.51 -10.08
N LEU A 61 4.39 4.66 -9.40
CA LEU A 61 4.80 4.78 -8.01
C LEU A 61 3.89 3.94 -7.09
N LEU A 62 2.57 4.04 -7.26
CA LEU A 62 1.62 3.22 -6.52
C LEU A 62 1.84 1.73 -6.74
N LEU A 63 2.10 1.30 -7.98
CA LEU A 63 2.39 -0.10 -8.28
C LEU A 63 3.63 -0.59 -7.53
N LEU A 64 4.73 0.18 -7.54
CA LEU A 64 5.94 -0.18 -6.81
C LEU A 64 5.74 -0.18 -5.29
N LEU A 65 5.06 0.81 -4.73
CA LEU A 65 4.74 0.84 -3.30
C LEU A 65 3.84 -0.32 -2.89
N THR A 66 2.89 -0.71 -3.75
CA THR A 66 1.99 -1.84 -3.49
C THR A 66 2.76 -3.15 -3.47
N LEU A 67 3.67 -3.36 -4.42
CA LEU A 67 4.55 -4.53 -4.41
C LEU A 67 5.44 -4.57 -3.18
N PHE A 68 6.04 -3.43 -2.80
CA PHE A 68 6.85 -3.32 -1.60
C PHE A 68 6.04 -3.64 -0.33
N ARG A 69 4.81 -3.12 -0.22
CA ARG A 69 3.87 -3.45 0.84
C ARG A 69 3.56 -4.94 0.87
N LEU A 70 3.31 -5.57 -0.27
CA LEU A 70 3.04 -7.00 -0.35
C LEU A 70 4.22 -7.82 0.16
N GLY A 71 5.44 -7.52 -0.30
CA GLY A 71 6.67 -8.17 0.14
C GLY A 71 6.89 -8.08 1.65
N LEU A 72 6.67 -6.89 2.23
CA LEU A 72 6.76 -6.70 3.68
C LEU A 72 5.69 -7.46 4.44
N ASN A 73 4.43 -7.42 4.03
CA ASN A 73 3.37 -8.14 4.73
C ASN A 73 3.65 -9.66 4.75
N VAL A 74 4.03 -10.24 3.61
CA VAL A 74 4.36 -11.68 3.56
C VAL A 74 5.58 -12.01 4.42
N SER A 75 6.63 -11.18 4.37
CA SER A 75 7.85 -11.38 5.16
C SER A 75 7.57 -11.29 6.66
N THR A 76 6.81 -10.27 7.07
CA THR A 76 6.42 -10.05 8.46
C THR A 76 5.51 -11.18 8.96
N THR A 77 4.50 -11.59 8.19
CA THR A 77 3.64 -12.71 8.57
C THR A 77 4.44 -14.00 8.69
N ARG A 78 5.36 -14.28 7.76
CA ARG A 78 6.25 -15.45 7.89
C ARG A 78 7.09 -15.36 9.17
N ALA A 79 7.69 -14.21 9.47
CA ALA A 79 8.53 -14.02 10.64
C ALA A 79 7.74 -14.25 11.95
N ILE A 80 6.52 -13.71 12.03
CA ILE A 80 5.57 -13.95 13.14
C ILE A 80 5.28 -15.45 13.28
N LEU A 81 4.90 -16.12 12.19
CA LEU A 81 4.46 -17.53 12.25
C LEU A 81 5.60 -18.53 12.45
N SER A 82 6.81 -18.20 12.00
CA SER A 82 7.96 -19.14 12.04
C SER A 82 8.80 -18.96 13.31
N ASN A 83 9.08 -17.71 13.68
CA ASN A 83 10.02 -17.39 14.76
C ASN A 83 9.35 -16.72 15.97
N GLY A 84 8.08 -16.30 15.85
CA GLY A 84 7.40 -15.52 16.89
C GLY A 84 7.89 -14.07 17.01
N ASP A 85 8.86 -13.66 16.19
CA ASP A 85 9.46 -12.33 16.21
C ASP A 85 9.43 -11.70 14.81
N ALA A 86 8.74 -10.56 14.71
CA ALA A 86 8.63 -9.76 13.49
C ALA A 86 9.32 -8.39 13.60
N GLY A 87 10.08 -8.18 14.68
CA GLY A 87 10.76 -6.94 15.01
C GLY A 87 9.95 -6.03 15.94
N GLY A 88 10.69 -5.16 16.64
CA GLY A 88 10.14 -4.33 17.72
C GLY A 88 9.04 -3.35 17.27
N VAL A 89 9.04 -2.93 16.00
CA VAL A 89 7.95 -2.06 15.49
C VAL A 89 6.63 -2.79 15.51
N VAL A 90 6.59 -4.05 15.05
CA VAL A 90 5.36 -4.85 15.01
C VAL A 90 4.86 -5.17 16.42
N GLU A 91 5.77 -5.54 17.33
CA GLU A 91 5.44 -5.81 18.73
C GLU A 91 4.88 -4.57 19.44
N THR A 92 5.51 -3.41 19.24
CA THR A 92 5.07 -2.14 19.83
C THR A 92 3.68 -1.74 19.31
N PHE A 93 3.47 -1.81 17.99
CA PHE A 93 2.16 -1.51 17.40
C PHE A 93 1.09 -2.53 17.82
N GLY A 94 1.43 -3.82 17.91
CA GLY A 94 0.51 -4.87 18.35
C GLY A 94 0.06 -4.65 19.80
N THR A 95 0.99 -4.32 20.69
CA THR A 95 0.70 -4.01 22.09
C THR A 95 -0.13 -2.71 22.22
N PHE A 96 0.19 -1.70 21.40
CA PHE A 96 -0.54 -0.44 21.36
C PHE A 96 -2.00 -0.63 20.91
N VAL A 97 -2.24 -1.42 19.85
CA VAL A 97 -3.59 -1.66 19.31
C VAL A 97 -4.42 -2.55 20.23
N THR A 98 -3.81 -3.58 20.82
CA THR A 98 -4.52 -4.48 21.74
C THR A 98 -4.76 -3.84 23.11
N GLY A 99 -3.97 -2.85 23.51
CA GLY A 99 -4.08 -2.21 24.83
C GLY A 99 -3.93 -3.20 25.99
N GLY A 100 -3.23 -4.32 25.78
CA GLY A 100 -3.11 -5.42 26.73
C GLY A 100 -4.29 -6.41 26.74
N ASN A 101 -5.32 -6.22 25.90
CA ASN A 101 -6.43 -7.15 25.75
C ASN A 101 -6.56 -7.66 24.31
N ILE A 102 -6.30 -8.95 24.13
CA ILE A 102 -6.35 -9.58 22.80
C ILE A 102 -7.74 -9.51 22.15
N VAL A 103 -8.81 -9.50 22.96
CA VAL A 103 -10.20 -9.37 22.48
C VAL A 103 -10.43 -7.98 21.86
N VAL A 104 -9.91 -6.93 22.50
CA VAL A 104 -9.99 -5.56 21.97
C VAL A 104 -9.25 -5.48 20.63
N GLY A 105 -8.05 -6.07 20.56
CA GLY A 105 -7.29 -6.13 19.31
C GLY A 105 -8.04 -6.87 18.19
N LEU A 106 -8.70 -7.99 18.50
CA LEU A 106 -9.49 -8.75 17.53
C LEU A 106 -10.70 -7.94 17.03
N VAL A 107 -11.40 -7.23 17.91
CA VAL A 107 -12.51 -6.35 17.52
C VAL A 107 -12.02 -5.23 16.60
N ILE A 108 -10.91 -4.57 16.94
CA ILE A 108 -10.32 -3.51 16.10
C ILE A 108 -9.91 -4.08 14.73
N PHE A 109 -9.28 -5.26 14.69
CA PHE A 109 -8.91 -5.92 13.45
C PHE A 109 -10.11 -6.15 12.54
N VAL A 110 -11.23 -6.67 13.07
CA VAL A 110 -12.46 -6.90 12.30
C VAL A 110 -13.02 -5.57 11.76
N ILE A 111 -13.06 -4.51 12.57
CA ILE A 111 -13.50 -3.19 12.13
C ILE A 111 -12.64 -2.69 10.96
N LEU A 112 -11.31 -2.78 11.09
CA LEU A 112 -10.38 -2.34 10.05
C LEU A 112 -10.53 -3.14 8.76
N VAL A 113 -10.70 -4.46 8.83
CA VAL A 113 -10.94 -5.32 7.66
C VAL A 113 -12.23 -4.93 6.95
N ILE A 114 -13.32 -4.72 7.70
CA ILE A 114 -14.61 -4.31 7.15
C ILE A 114 -14.50 -2.94 6.47
N ILE A 115 -13.88 -1.96 7.14
CA ILE A 115 -13.69 -0.61 6.57
C ILE A 115 -12.83 -0.68 5.31
N GLN A 116 -11.70 -1.38 5.34
CA GLN A 116 -10.84 -1.53 4.16
C GLN A 116 -11.62 -2.14 2.99
N PHE A 117 -12.38 -3.21 3.22
CA PHE A 117 -13.07 -3.87 2.12
C PHE A 117 -14.24 -3.03 1.59
N ILE A 118 -15.13 -2.57 2.47
CA ILE A 118 -16.36 -1.86 2.06
C ILE A 118 -16.03 -0.49 1.48
N VAL A 119 -15.22 0.33 2.16
CA VAL A 119 -14.96 1.71 1.73
C VAL A 119 -14.17 1.75 0.44
N ILE A 120 -13.14 0.91 0.29
CA ILE A 120 -12.34 0.87 -0.94
C ILE A 120 -13.19 0.39 -2.11
N THR A 121 -13.96 -0.68 -1.94
CA THR A 121 -14.82 -1.22 -3.02
C THR A 121 -15.88 -0.21 -3.43
N LYS A 122 -16.58 0.41 -2.47
CA LYS A 122 -17.62 1.41 -2.75
C LYS A 122 -17.06 2.69 -3.35
N GLY A 123 -15.88 3.12 -2.91
CA GLY A 123 -15.16 4.25 -3.49
C GLY A 123 -14.76 3.99 -4.95
N ALA A 124 -14.19 2.82 -5.22
CA ALA A 124 -13.78 2.41 -6.57
C ALA A 124 -14.99 2.28 -7.53
N GLU A 125 -16.13 1.78 -7.04
CA GLU A 125 -17.38 1.67 -7.79
C GLU A 125 -17.86 3.05 -8.29
N ARG A 126 -17.89 4.05 -7.39
CA ARG A 126 -18.30 5.42 -7.73
C ARG A 126 -17.36 6.11 -8.72
N VAL A 127 -16.05 5.95 -8.56
CA VAL A 127 -15.07 6.53 -9.50
C VAL A 127 -15.20 5.89 -10.88
N SER A 128 -15.42 4.57 -10.95
CA SER A 128 -15.58 3.84 -12.20
C SER A 128 -16.88 4.23 -12.94
N GLU A 129 -17.98 4.44 -12.22
CA GLU A 129 -19.24 4.95 -12.78
C GLU A 129 -19.05 6.30 -13.48
N VAL A 130 -18.34 7.22 -12.82
CA VAL A 130 -18.10 8.56 -13.33
C VAL A 130 -17.13 8.54 -14.53
N ALA A 131 -16.07 7.74 -14.48
CA ALA A 131 -15.15 7.58 -15.60
C ALA A 131 -15.83 6.98 -16.84
N ALA A 132 -16.74 6.02 -16.65
CA ALA A 132 -17.53 5.44 -17.73
C ALA A 132 -18.48 6.48 -18.37
N ARG A 133 -19.14 7.31 -17.54
CA ARG A 133 -19.97 8.42 -18.05
C ARG A 133 -19.15 9.44 -18.82
N PHE A 134 -17.97 9.84 -18.33
CA PHE A 134 -17.09 10.77 -19.07
C PHE A 134 -16.56 10.18 -20.37
N THR A 135 -16.30 8.87 -20.41
CA THR A 135 -15.91 8.18 -21.65
C THR A 135 -17.07 8.13 -22.64
N LEU A 136 -18.30 7.92 -22.15
CA LEU A 136 -19.52 7.89 -22.98
C LEU A 136 -19.90 9.28 -23.50
N ASP A 137 -19.82 10.31 -22.66
CA ASP A 137 -20.08 11.70 -23.05
C ASP A 137 -19.01 12.27 -24.01
N ALA A 138 -17.81 11.67 -24.05
CA ALA A 138 -16.76 12.01 -24.99
C ALA A 138 -16.91 11.35 -26.38
N MET A 139 -17.92 10.50 -26.62
CA MET A 139 -18.09 9.84 -27.91
C MET A 139 -18.52 10.81 -29.03
N PRO A 140 -18.02 10.66 -30.28
CA PRO A 140 -18.06 11.70 -31.32
C PRO A 140 -19.45 12.07 -31.88
N GLY A 141 -20.54 11.48 -31.38
CA GLY A 141 -21.90 11.69 -31.87
C GLY A 141 -22.72 12.75 -31.12
N LYS A 142 -22.22 13.31 -30.00
CA LYS A 142 -23.00 14.20 -29.11
C LYS A 142 -22.44 15.63 -28.94
N GLN A 143 -21.36 15.99 -29.65
CA GLN A 143 -20.82 17.37 -29.68
C GLN A 143 -21.29 18.22 -30.88
N MET A 144 -22.30 17.76 -31.65
CA MET A 144 -22.81 18.46 -32.85
C MET A 144 -24.26 18.96 -32.73
N SER A 145 -24.76 19.23 -31.52
CA SER A 145 -25.98 20.04 -31.33
C SER A 145 -25.87 20.88 -30.06
#